data_AF-A0A7S4HG74-F1
#
_entry.id   AF-A0A7S4HG74-F1
#
_cell.length_a   1.000
_cell.length_b   1.000
_cell.length_c   1.000
_cell.angle_alpha   90.00
_cell.angle_beta   90.00
_cell.angle_gamma   90.00
#
_symmetry.space_group_name_H-M   'P 1'
#
loop_
_entity.id
_entity.type
_entity.pdbx_description
1 polymer ?
#
loop_
_entity_poly.entity_id
_entity_poly.type
_entity_poly.pdbx_seq_one_letter_code
_entity_poly.pdbx_strand_id
1 'polypeptide(L)'
;ESGGTGTVRAFVDGGSRGRAFGNSLSDLGPLKAIADALVENELMNDDAAADAVVLGAEKVSDRGTPYYVVRYLIGSKPAITKLTILQQRLYYIKVKSNRLAS
;
A
#
# COMPACT_ATOMS: atom_id res chain seq x y z
N GLU A 1 25.12 -12.88 -9.45
CA GLU A 1 24.00 -12.35 -8.65
C GLU A 1 22.74 -12.36 -9.52
N SER A 2 21.79 -13.24 -9.23
CA SER A 2 20.55 -13.33 -10.02
C SER A 2 19.62 -12.20 -9.58
N GLY A 3 19.55 -11.13 -10.39
CA GLY A 3 18.69 -9.97 -10.15
C GLY A 3 17.25 -10.42 -9.90
N GLY A 4 16.73 -10.09 -8.71
CA GLY A 4 15.33 -10.36 -8.37
C GLY A 4 14.42 -9.49 -9.22
N THR A 5 13.42 -10.08 -9.87
CA THR A 5 12.38 -9.32 -10.55
C THR A 5 11.36 -8.81 -9.51
N GLY A 6 10.89 -7.59 -9.67
CA GLY A 6 9.85 -6.99 -8.86
C GLY A 6 8.81 -6.33 -9.74
N THR A 7 7.62 -6.13 -9.21
CA THR A 7 6.55 -5.39 -9.88
C THR A 7 6.32 -4.08 -9.16
N VAL A 8 6.19 -3.00 -9.93
CA VAL A 8 5.80 -1.68 -9.45
C VAL A 8 4.50 -1.32 -10.15
N ARG A 9 3.48 -0.94 -9.38
CA ARG A 9 2.19 -0.49 -9.92
C ARG A 9 1.76 0.78 -9.20
N ALA A 10 1.43 1.81 -9.98
CA ALA A 10 0.88 3.06 -9.48
C ALA A 10 -0.61 3.11 -9.77
N PHE A 11 -1.38 3.58 -8.80
CA PHE A 11 -2.83 3.65 -8.89
C PHE A 11 -3.33 4.99 -8.40
N VAL A 12 -4.41 5.44 -9.03
CA VAL A 12 -5.23 6.56 -8.57
C VAL A 12 -6.65 6.02 -8.42
N ASP A 13 -7.23 6.21 -7.24
CA ASP A 13 -8.64 5.94 -6.95
C ASP A 13 -9.13 4.49 -7.15
N GLY A 14 -8.27 3.45 -7.14
CA GLY A 14 -8.67 2.03 -6.94
C GLY A 14 -9.89 1.51 -7.75
N GLY A 15 -10.16 2.06 -8.93
CA GLY A 15 -11.33 1.73 -9.76
C GLY A 15 -12.63 2.50 -9.44
N SER A 16 -12.65 3.42 -8.49
CA SER A 16 -13.83 4.21 -8.12
C SER A 16 -14.04 5.43 -9.03
N ARG A 17 -15.27 5.60 -9.51
CA ARG A 17 -15.75 6.65 -10.41
C ARG A 17 -15.81 8.03 -9.74
N GLY A 18 -14.68 8.58 -9.30
CA GLY A 18 -14.61 9.95 -8.75
C GLY A 18 -15.11 10.09 -7.31
N ARG A 19 -14.90 9.09 -6.45
CA ARG A 19 -15.19 9.21 -5.02
C ARG A 19 -14.15 10.12 -4.35
N ALA A 20 -14.59 11.05 -3.51
CA ALA A 20 -13.71 11.83 -2.65
C ALA A 20 -13.27 11.00 -1.42
N PHE A 21 -11.97 11.02 -1.12
CA PHE A 21 -11.34 10.29 -0.01
C PHE A 21 -11.02 11.18 1.21
N GLY A 22 -11.50 12.42 1.23
CA GLY A 22 -11.19 13.40 2.28
C GLY A 22 -10.01 14.31 1.89
N ASN A 23 -9.54 15.15 2.80
CA ASN A 23 -8.45 16.10 2.53
C ASN A 23 -7.07 15.58 2.95
N SER A 24 -7.03 14.56 3.81
CA SER A 24 -5.82 14.03 4.40
C SER A 24 -5.93 12.55 4.73
N LEU A 25 -4.80 11.86 4.89
CA LEU A 25 -4.77 10.44 5.27
C LEU A 25 -5.40 10.14 6.63
N SER A 26 -5.44 11.11 7.55
CA SER A 26 -6.14 10.96 8.83
C SER A 26 -7.66 10.86 8.67
N ASP A 27 -8.23 11.36 7.58
CA ASP A 27 -9.67 11.30 7.32
C ASP A 27 -10.13 9.88 6.96
N LEU A 28 -9.19 9.01 6.57
CA LEU A 28 -9.44 7.59 6.31
C LEU A 28 -9.43 6.74 7.59
N GLY A 29 -8.98 7.31 8.72
CA GLY A 29 -8.91 6.64 10.01
C GLY A 29 -7.48 6.42 10.52
N PRO A 30 -7.32 5.58 11.56
CA PRO A 30 -6.02 5.29 12.16
C PRO A 30 -5.07 4.58 11.16
N LEU A 31 -3.77 4.86 11.26
CA LEU A 31 -2.73 4.26 10.40
C LEU A 31 -2.82 2.73 10.34
N LYS A 32 -3.07 2.08 11.48
CA LYS A 32 -3.23 0.62 11.54
C LYS A 32 -4.43 0.13 10.73
N ALA A 33 -5.58 0.78 10.87
CA ALA A 33 -6.79 0.41 10.13
C ALA A 33 -6.59 0.59 8.61
N ILE A 34 -5.90 1.66 8.20
CA ILE A 34 -5.56 1.90 6.80
C ILE A 34 -4.59 0.84 6.27
N ALA A 35 -3.58 0.46 7.05
CA ALA A 35 -2.64 -0.59 6.68
C ALA A 35 -3.35 -1.93 6.51
N ASP A 36 -4.21 -2.31 7.46
CA ASP A 36 -4.98 -3.55 7.42
C ASP A 36 -5.92 -3.59 6.20
N ALA A 37 -6.66 -2.51 5.95
CA ALA A 37 -7.58 -2.41 4.81
C ALA A 37 -6.87 -2.39 3.44
N LEU A 38 -5.69 -1.77 3.37
CA LEU A 38 -4.89 -1.71 2.15
C LEU A 38 -4.35 -3.08 1.78
N VAL A 39 -3.91 -3.83 2.79
CA VAL A 39 -3.55 -5.23 2.62
C VAL A 39 -4.80 -5.99 2.17
N GLU A 40 -5.90 -5.98 2.92
CA GLU A 40 -7.14 -6.70 2.59
C GLU A 40 -7.65 -6.48 1.14
N ASN A 41 -7.61 -5.25 0.63
CA ASN A 41 -8.02 -4.99 -0.75
C ASN A 41 -7.04 -5.56 -1.79
N GLU A 42 -5.73 -5.47 -1.54
CA GLU A 42 -4.75 -6.19 -2.36
C GLU A 42 -4.94 -7.71 -2.28
N LEU A 43 -5.33 -8.18 -1.09
CA LEU A 43 -5.50 -9.58 -0.80
C LEU A 43 -6.64 -10.20 -1.62
N MET A 44 -7.75 -9.48 -1.76
CA MET A 44 -8.87 -9.97 -2.55
C MET A 44 -8.58 -10.04 -4.06
N ASN A 45 -7.45 -9.50 -4.54
CA ASN A 45 -7.06 -9.49 -5.95
C ASN A 45 -5.86 -10.43 -6.28
N ASP A 46 -5.32 -11.15 -5.31
CA ASP A 46 -4.15 -12.03 -5.45
C ASP A 46 -4.38 -13.36 -4.72
N ASP A 47 -4.34 -14.50 -5.41
CA ASP A 47 -4.64 -15.79 -4.79
C ASP A 47 -3.71 -16.16 -3.60
N ALA A 48 -2.52 -15.55 -3.52
CA ALA A 48 -1.55 -15.78 -2.44
C ALA A 48 -1.81 -14.94 -1.17
N ALA A 49 -2.95 -14.27 -1.13
CA ALA A 49 -3.21 -13.20 -0.19
C ALA A 49 -3.57 -13.61 1.23
N ALA A 50 -4.18 -14.78 1.41
CA ALA A 50 -4.66 -15.22 2.72
C ALA A 50 -3.57 -15.22 3.81
N ASP A 51 -2.29 -15.28 3.42
CA ASP A 51 -1.13 -15.35 4.31
C ASP A 51 -0.41 -14.01 4.50
N ALA A 52 -1.05 -12.87 4.20
CA ALA A 52 -0.35 -11.60 4.30
C ALA A 52 -0.25 -11.05 5.72
N VAL A 53 0.92 -10.51 6.05
CA VAL A 53 1.24 -10.01 7.39
C VAL A 53 1.81 -8.61 7.29
N VAL A 54 1.16 -7.64 7.92
CA VAL A 54 1.69 -6.28 8.09
C VAL A 54 2.91 -6.34 9.00
N LEU A 55 4.08 -5.96 8.46
CA LEU A 55 5.32 -5.88 9.22
C LEU A 55 5.47 -4.53 9.92
N GLY A 56 4.93 -3.47 9.32
CA GLY A 56 4.96 -2.14 9.91
C GLY A 56 4.34 -1.09 9.01
N ALA A 57 3.87 -0.01 9.64
CA ALA A 57 3.34 1.15 8.96
C ALA A 57 3.90 2.41 9.62
N GLU A 58 4.20 3.42 8.81
CA GLU A 58 4.66 4.72 9.30
C GLU A 58 4.06 5.87 8.49
N LYS A 59 3.92 7.01 9.15
CA LYS A 59 3.62 8.29 8.52
C LYS A 59 4.91 9.04 8.28
N VAL A 60 5.14 9.46 7.04
CA VAL A 60 6.28 10.30 6.66
C VAL A 60 5.77 11.68 6.30
N SER A 61 6.41 12.73 6.84
CA SER A 61 5.95 14.12 6.66
C SER A 61 7.10 15.11 6.43
N ASP A 62 8.29 14.64 6.08
CA ASP A 62 9.49 15.49 6.14
C ASP A 62 9.57 16.58 5.06
N ARG A 63 8.99 16.39 3.86
CA ARG A 63 8.93 17.42 2.79
C ARG A 63 7.77 17.13 1.82
N GLY A 64 6.78 18.02 1.74
CA GLY A 64 5.66 17.94 0.78
C GLY A 64 4.39 17.29 1.34
N THR A 65 3.59 16.67 0.46
CA THR A 65 2.34 16.02 0.86
C THR A 65 2.63 14.81 1.76
N PRO A 66 2.06 14.76 2.99
CA PRO A 66 2.27 13.63 3.89
C PRO A 66 1.82 12.32 3.26
N TYR A 67 2.63 11.27 3.42
CA TYR A 67 2.32 9.95 2.89
C TYR A 67 2.52 8.88 3.96
N TYR A 68 1.82 7.76 3.81
CA TYR A 68 2.03 6.56 4.62
C TYR A 68 2.86 5.55 3.84
N VAL A 69 3.69 4.80 4.56
CA VAL A 69 4.41 3.64 4.04
C VAL A 69 3.94 2.43 4.84
N VAL A 70 3.43 1.41 4.14
CA VAL A 70 3.02 0.13 4.71
C VAL A 70 3.93 -0.95 4.15
N ARG A 71 4.57 -1.71 5.04
CA ARG A 71 5.44 -2.85 4.71
C ARG A 71 4.77 -4.12 5.16
N TYR A 72 4.72 -5.12 4.30
CA TYR A 72 4.02 -6.37 4.56
C TYR A 72 4.64 -7.53 3.78
N LEU A 73 4.31 -8.75 4.19
CA LEU A 73 4.59 -9.97 3.45
C LEU A 73 3.30 -10.48 2.81
N ILE A 74 3.40 -11.11 1.64
CA ILE A 74 2.35 -11.96 1.06
C ILE A 74 2.96 -13.36 0.95
N GLY A 75 2.58 -14.28 1.84
CA GLY A 75 3.37 -15.47 2.12
C GLY A 75 4.78 -15.07 2.59
N SER A 76 5.83 -15.44 1.85
CA SER A 76 7.20 -14.97 2.12
C SER A 76 7.65 -13.82 1.21
N LYS A 77 6.80 -13.25 0.36
CA LYS A 77 7.23 -12.21 -0.61
C LYS A 77 7.08 -10.82 0.02
N PRO A 78 8.16 -10.01 0.11
CA PRO A 78 8.06 -8.67 0.63
C PRO A 78 7.34 -7.73 -0.33
N ALA A 79 6.49 -6.89 0.24
CA ALA A 79 5.77 -5.85 -0.44
C ALA A 79 5.79 -4.54 0.37
N ILE A 80 5.78 -3.43 -0.35
CA ILE A 80 5.74 -2.09 0.21
C ILE A 80 4.69 -1.30 -0.57
N THR A 81 3.79 -0.65 0.15
CA THR A 81 2.87 0.32 -0.43
C THR A 81 3.10 1.69 0.17
N LYS A 82 3.20 2.70 -0.70
CA LYS A 82 3.18 4.11 -0.32
C LYS A 82 1.85 4.71 -0.74
N LEU A 83 1.18 5.47 0.12
CA LEU A 83 -0.09 6.11 -0.21
C LEU A 83 -0.18 7.54 0.34
N THR A 84 -0.91 8.38 -0.38
CA THR A 84 -1.21 9.76 -0.02
C THR A 84 -2.61 10.16 -0.48
N ILE A 85 -3.18 11.18 0.16
CA ILE A 85 -4.33 11.91 -0.38
C ILE A 85 -3.82 13.23 -0.96
N LEU A 86 -4.22 13.52 -2.19
CA LEU A 86 -3.97 14.80 -2.85
C LEU A 86 -5.22 15.18 -3.64
N GLN A 87 -5.69 16.43 -3.53
CA GLN A 87 -6.90 16.90 -4.24
C GLN A 87 -8.11 15.96 -4.05
N GLN A 88 -8.29 15.48 -2.81
CA GLN A 88 -9.35 14.55 -2.42
C GLN A 88 -9.34 13.18 -3.09
N ARG A 89 -8.22 12.82 -3.73
CA ARG A 89 -8.02 11.53 -4.38
C ARG A 89 -6.96 10.71 -3.69
N LEU A 90 -7.13 9.39 -3.70
CA LEU A 90 -6.19 8.46 -3.11
C LEU A 90 -5.17 8.03 -4.17
N TYR A 91 -3.91 8.38 -3.94
CA TYR A 91 -2.78 7.96 -4.76
C TYR A 91 -1.99 6.91 -4.00
N TYR A 92 -1.63 5.82 -4.67
CA TYR A 92 -0.73 4.86 -4.06
C TYR A 92 0.15 4.13 -5.07
N ILE A 93 1.35 3.77 -4.62
CA ILE A 93 2.32 2.98 -5.38
C ILE A 93 2.60 1.72 -4.59
N LYS A 94 2.50 0.59 -5.27
CA LYS A 94 2.76 -0.74 -4.73
C LYS A 94 4.03 -1.28 -5.37
N VAL A 95 4.90 -1.84 -4.54
CA VAL A 95 6.10 -2.53 -4.96
C VAL A 95 6.07 -3.92 -4.33
N LYS A 96 6.13 -4.96 -5.17
CA LYS A 96 6.12 -6.36 -4.72
C LYS A 96 7.32 -7.09 -5.31
N SER A 97 8.02 -7.85 -4.48
CA SER A 97 9.04 -8.78 -4.94
C SER A 97 8.39 -10.01 -5.57
N ASN A 98 8.92 -10.47 -6.71
CA ASN A 98 8.54 -11.78 -7.25
C ASN A 98 9.34 -12.91 -6.58
N ARG A 99 10.38 -12.57 -5.81
CA ARG A 99 11.25 -13.49 -5.08
C ARG A 99 10.83 -13.57 -3.60
N LEU A 100 10.91 -14.76 -3.03
CA LEU A 100 10.70 -15.01 -1.60
C LEU A 100 11.78 -14.30 -0.77
N ALA A 101 11.41 -13.78 0.40
CA ALA A 101 12.35 -13.36 1.43
C ALA A 101 13.10 -14.60 1.93
N SER A 102 14.42 -14.58 1.77
CA SER A 102 15.36 -15.59 2.29
C SER A 102 15.65 -15.38 3.76
#